data_AF-A0A934ETR9-F1
#
_entry.id   AF-A0A934ETR9-F1
#
_cell.length_a   1.000
_cell.length_b   1.000
_cell.length_c   1.000
_cell.angle_alpha   90.00
_cell.angle_beta   90.00
_cell.angle_gamma   90.00
#
_symmetry.space_group_name_H-M   'P 1'
#
loop_
_entity.id
_entity.type
_entity.pdbx_description
1 polymer ?
#
loop_
_entity_poly.entity_id
_entity_poly.type
_entity_poly.pdbx_seq_one_letter_code
_entity_poly.pdbx_strand_id
1 'polypeptide(L)' 'MAVWKCKKCGFIKEGRCKPKKCEKCGAKDVFEKAEGSSSKCGSKC' A
#
# COMPACT_ATOMS: atom_id res chain seq x y z
N MET A 1 1.14 -10.63 8.48
CA MET A 1 2.00 -9.43 8.36
C MET A 1 1.34 -8.53 7.33
N ALA A 2 1.13 -7.25 7.61
CA ALA A 2 0.45 -6.37 6.66
C ALA A 2 1.49 -5.65 5.79
N VAL A 3 1.19 -5.52 4.50
CA VAL A 3 2.00 -4.70 3.59
C VAL A 3 1.34 -3.33 3.50
N TRP A 4 2.13 -2.28 3.53
CA TRP A 4 1.71 -0.90 3.45
C TRP A 4 2.31 -0.26 2.20
N LYS A 5 1.48 0.11 1.23
CA LYS A 5 1.91 0.81 0.02
C LYS A 5 1.63 2.30 0.13
N CYS A 6 2.58 3.13 -0.24
CA CYS A 6 2.40 4.56 -0.31
C CYS A 6 1.73 4.92 -1.64
N LYS A 7 0.54 5.52 -1.59
CA LYS A 7 -0.18 6.02 -2.78
C LYS A 7 0.48 7.22 -3.45
N LYS A 8 1.35 7.96 -2.75
CA LYS A 8 2.04 9.13 -3.32
C LYS A 8 3.30 8.80 -4.12
N CYS A 9 4.12 7.87 -3.64
CA CYS A 9 5.41 7.55 -4.27
C CYS A 9 5.57 6.06 -4.63
N GLY A 10 4.60 5.21 -4.29
CA GLY A 10 4.67 3.78 -4.55
C GLY A 10 5.51 2.98 -3.55
N PHE A 11 6.03 3.59 -2.48
CA PHE A 11 6.87 2.90 -1.49
C PHE A 11 6.13 1.78 -0.75
N ILE A 12 6.72 0.59 -0.68
CA ILE A 12 6.14 -0.58 -0.03
C ILE A 12 6.89 -0.87 1.27
N LYS A 13 6.16 -1.03 2.37
CA LYS A 13 6.71 -1.35 3.69
C LYS A 13 5.90 -2.44 4.36
N GLU A 14 6.57 -3.44 4.91
CA GLU A 14 5.93 -4.58 5.59
C GLU A 14 5.97 -4.36 7.11
N GLY A 15 4.85 -4.55 7.80
CA GLY A 15 4.79 -4.34 9.24
C GLY A 15 3.40 -4.52 9.85
N ARG A 16 3.36 -4.72 11.16
CA ARG A 16 2.09 -4.90 11.89
C ARG A 16 1.31 -3.60 12.09
N CYS A 17 2.01 -2.46 12.16
CA CYS A 17 1.42 -1.13 12.36
C CYS A 17 1.53 -0.26 11.11
N LYS A 18 0.49 0.55 10.87
CA LYS A 18 0.45 1.55 9.78
C LYS A 18 1.47 2.67 10.04
N PRO A 19 2.40 2.95 9.12
CA PRO A 19 3.33 4.05 9.28
C PRO A 19 2.60 5.41 9.19
N LYS A 20 2.86 6.33 10.13
CA LYS A 20 2.29 7.69 10.10
C LYS A 20 2.93 8.58 9.05
N LYS A 21 4.20 8.35 8.70
CA LYS A 21 4.99 9.16 7.77
C LYS A 21 5.74 8.26 6.80
N CYS A 22 5.72 8.63 5.51
CA CYS A 22 6.51 7.97 4.49
C CYS A 22 7.97 8.41 4.56
N GLU A 23 8.88 7.45 4.61
CA GLU A 23 10.33 7.70 4.61
C GLU A 23 10.88 8.14 3.25
N LYS A 24 10.21 7.80 2.14
CA LYS A 24 10.65 8.22 0.80
C LYS A 24 10.20 9.61 0.42
N CYS A 25 8.95 9.97 0.71
CA CYS A 25 8.37 11.25 0.27
C CYS A 25 8.01 12.21 1.41
N GLY A 26 8.14 11.78 2.67
CA GLY A 26 7.84 12.62 3.84
C GLY A 26 6.34 12.84 4.12
N ALA A 27 5.44 12.36 3.26
CA ALA A 27 4.00 12.56 3.41
C ALA A 27 3.42 11.75 4.57
N LYS A 28 2.36 12.27 5.20
CA LYS A 28 1.68 11.66 6.36
C LYS A 28 0.36 11.00 5.94
N ASP A 29 0.01 9.89 6.58
CA ASP A 29 -1.22 9.11 6.32
C ASP A 29 -1.42 8.62 4.86
N VAL A 30 -0.32 8.49 4.11
CA VAL A 30 -0.34 8.07 2.70
C VAL A 30 -0.23 6.55 2.49
N PHE A 31 -0.15 5.76 3.56
CA PHE A 31 -0.02 4.31 3.46
C PHE A 31 -1.39 3.63 3.40
N GLU A 32 -1.56 2.73 2.45
CA GLU A 32 -2.72 1.85 2.32
C GLU A 32 -2.30 0.39 2.47
N LYS A 33 -3.20 -0.45 2.97
CA LYS A 33 -2.92 -1.86 3.23
C LYS A 33 -2.91 -2.61 1.89
N ALA A 34 -1.74 -3.02 1.43
CA ALA A 34 -1.55 -3.85 0.25
C ALA A 34 -1.63 -5.34 0.64
N GLU A 35 -2.75 -5.75 1.24
CA GLU A 35 -3.04 -7.17 1.42
C GLU A 35 -3.89 -7.66 0.25
N GLY A 36 -3.36 -8.64 -0.49
CA GLY A 36 -4.04 -9.24 -1.62
C GLY A 36 -5.40 -9.80 -1.23
N SER A 37 -6.45 -9.14 -1.71
CA SER A 37 -7.66 -9.78 -2.23
C SER A 37 -7.66 -9.49 -3.72
N SER A 38 -7.33 -10.47 -4.55
CA SER A 38 -8.24 -11.53 -5.00
C SER A 38 -9.29 -10.98 -5.96
N SER A 39 -9.22 -11.52 -7.18
CA SER A 39 -10.33 -11.64 -8.14
C SER A 39 -10.68 -10.34 -8.87
N LYS A 40 -10.76 -10.28 -10.20
CA LYS A 40 -11.18 -11.28 -11.20
C LYS A 40 -10.61 -10.80 -12.55
N CYS A 41 -9.91 -11.64 -13.31
CA CYS A 41 -10.46 -12.22 -14.54
C CYS A 41 -11.79 -11.57 -15.00
N GLY A 42 -11.78 -10.89 -16.14
CA GLY A 42 -13.03 -10.62 -16.86
C GLY A 42 -13.07 -9.30 -17.63
N SER A 43 -13.18 -9.47 -18.95
CA SER A 43 -13.88 -8.57 -19.88
C SER A 43 -13.06 -7.34 -20.36
N LYS A 44 -12.71 -7.22 -21.63
CA LYS A 44 -13.55 -7.43 -22.81
C LYS A 44 -12.65 -7.62 -24.06
N CYS A 45 -12.97 -8.68 -24.81
CA CYS A 45 -12.62 -9.04 -26.20
C CYS A 45 -11.44 -8.35 -26.89
#